data_AF-A0A380FEX9-F1
#
_entry.id   AF-A0A380FEX9-F1
#
_cell.length_a   1.000
_cell.length_b   1.000
_cell.length_c   1.000
_cell.angle_alpha   90.00
_cell.angle_beta   90.00
_cell.angle_gamma   90.00
#
_symmetry.space_group_name_H-M   'P 1'
#
loop_
_entity.id
_entity.type
_entity.pdbx_description
1 polymer ?
#
loop_
_entity_poly.entity_id
_entity_poly.type
_entity_poly.pdbx_seq_one_letter_code
_entity_poly.pdbx_strand_id
1 'polypeptide(L)'
;MLKLLIIFVNELKTQFETFKDTGASIDEMHRSSPYTDRKDNQRAVMISWVGPHERNRLIHLNEHGYDRNGKKVVPRGFWRNRKNIRRYKGTI
;
A
#
# COMPACT_ATOMS: atom_id res chain seq x y z
N MET A 1 -16.42 12.39 3.29
CA MET A 1 -15.30 11.59 3.83
C MET A 1 -15.28 10.13 3.34
N LEU A 2 -16.35 9.34 3.51
CA LEU A 2 -16.42 7.92 3.07
C LEU A 2 -16.20 7.70 1.57
N LYS A 3 -16.77 8.55 0.71
CA LYS A 3 -16.70 8.41 -0.75
C LYS A 3 -15.29 8.58 -1.31
N LEU A 4 -14.55 9.60 -0.81
CA LEU A 4 -13.16 9.87 -1.23
C LEU A 4 -12.25 8.68 -0.94
N LEU A 5 -12.47 8.05 0.20
CA LEU A 5 -11.67 6.95 0.66
C LEU A 5 -11.93 5.65 -0.12
N ILE A 6 -13.17 5.40 -0.54
CA ILE A 6 -13.49 4.28 -1.44
C ILE A 6 -12.78 4.48 -2.78
N ILE A 7 -12.80 5.71 -3.32
CA ILE A 7 -12.09 6.06 -4.56
C ILE A 7 -10.58 5.81 -4.39
N PHE A 8 -9.99 6.20 -3.27
CA PHE A 8 -8.57 5.95 -3.00
C PHE A 8 -8.21 4.47 -3.00
N VAL A 9 -8.96 3.63 -2.28
CA VAL A 9 -8.68 2.19 -2.23
C VAL A 9 -8.83 1.56 -3.61
N ASN A 10 -9.84 1.96 -4.38
CA ASN A 10 -10.04 1.46 -5.74
C ASN A 10 -8.90 1.88 -6.66
N GLU A 11 -8.44 3.12 -6.58
CA GLU A 11 -7.27 3.59 -7.34
C GLU A 11 -6.01 2.79 -6.96
N LEU A 12 -5.80 2.54 -5.67
CA LEU A 12 -4.69 1.71 -5.21
C LEU A 12 -4.78 0.28 -5.78
N LYS A 13 -5.97 -0.33 -5.78
CA LYS A 13 -6.19 -1.65 -6.39
C LYS A 13 -5.90 -1.66 -7.90
N THR A 14 -6.38 -0.66 -8.64
CA THR A 14 -6.10 -0.50 -10.09
C THR A 14 -4.59 -0.41 -10.36
N GLN A 15 -3.83 0.26 -9.50
CA GLN A 15 -2.39 0.33 -9.66
C GLN A 15 -1.71 -1.03 -9.43
N PHE A 16 -2.21 -1.81 -8.48
CA PHE A 16 -1.72 -3.16 -8.22
C PHE A 16 -2.05 -4.14 -9.35
N GLU A 17 -3.16 -3.93 -10.07
CA GLU A 17 -3.51 -4.76 -11.24
C GLU A 17 -2.42 -4.73 -12.32
N THR A 18 -1.74 -3.59 -12.51
CA THR A 18 -0.71 -3.44 -13.56
C THR A 18 0.55 -4.29 -13.37
N PHE A 19 0.80 -4.81 -12.17
CA PHE A 19 1.92 -5.71 -11.87
C PHE A 19 1.45 -6.97 -11.13
N LYS A 20 0.17 -7.30 -11.30
CA LYS A 20 -0.44 -8.47 -10.70
C LYS A 20 0.23 -9.73 -11.22
N ASP A 21 0.53 -10.60 -10.26
CA ASP A 21 0.91 -11.99 -10.50
C ASP A 21 -0.34 -12.86 -10.28
N THR A 22 -0.57 -13.31 -9.05
CA THR A 22 -1.75 -14.13 -8.69
C THR A 22 -3.00 -13.35 -8.30
N GLY A 23 -2.87 -12.05 -8.00
CA GLY A 23 -3.96 -11.25 -7.44
C GLY A 23 -3.99 -11.15 -5.92
N ALA A 24 -3.26 -12.01 -5.21
CA ALA A 24 -3.27 -12.04 -3.76
C ALA A 24 -2.91 -10.70 -3.08
N SER A 25 -2.06 -9.86 -3.70
CA SER A 25 -1.79 -8.52 -3.18
C SER A 25 -3.00 -7.57 -3.21
N ILE A 26 -4.00 -7.83 -4.04
CA ILE A 26 -5.25 -7.06 -4.08
C ILE A 26 -6.27 -7.69 -3.13
N ASP A 27 -6.33 -9.01 -3.10
CA ASP A 27 -7.29 -9.76 -2.26
C ASP A 27 -7.00 -9.56 -0.77
N GLU A 28 -5.73 -9.56 -0.39
CA GLU A 28 -5.30 -9.34 0.99
C GLU A 28 -5.25 -7.86 1.37
N MET A 29 -5.61 -6.93 0.49
CA MET A 29 -5.57 -5.49 0.79
C MET A 29 -6.75 -5.09 1.68
N HIS A 30 -6.45 -4.80 2.95
CA HIS A 30 -7.40 -4.35 3.95
C HIS A 30 -7.19 -2.90 4.33
N ARG A 31 -8.29 -2.24 4.70
CA ARG A 31 -8.32 -0.87 5.20
C ARG A 31 -8.94 -0.81 6.58
N SER A 32 -8.34 -0.06 7.49
CA SER A 32 -8.94 0.27 8.78
C SER A 32 -10.15 1.21 8.67
N SER A 33 -10.92 1.29 9.75
CA SER A 33 -11.80 2.45 9.96
C SER A 33 -10.98 3.74 10.06
N PRO A 34 -11.53 4.90 9.65
CA PRO A 34 -10.87 6.19 9.83
C PRO A 34 -10.58 6.49 11.29
N TYR A 35 -9.34 6.85 11.60
CA TYR A 35 -8.89 7.20 12.96
C TYR A 35 -8.15 8.53 12.94
N THR A 36 -7.85 9.08 14.13
CA THR A 36 -7.00 10.26 14.26
C THR A 36 -5.59 9.78 14.61
N ASP A 37 -4.62 10.11 13.76
CA ASP A 37 -3.22 9.72 13.96
C ASP A 37 -2.65 10.48 15.17
N ARG A 38 -2.03 9.74 16.09
CA ARG A 38 -1.51 10.31 17.34
C ARG A 38 -0.23 11.13 17.15
N LYS A 39 0.47 10.99 16.02
CA LYS A 39 1.73 11.68 15.75
C LYS A 39 1.52 13.09 15.21
N ASP A 40 0.52 13.29 14.35
CA ASP A 40 0.26 14.57 13.68
C ASP A 40 -1.20 15.07 13.82
N ASN A 41 -2.04 14.39 14.62
CA ASN A 41 -3.45 14.72 14.87
C ASN A 41 -4.33 14.79 13.61
N GLN A 42 -3.89 14.22 12.49
CA GLN A 42 -4.66 14.20 11.26
C GLN A 42 -5.59 12.99 11.18
N ARG A 43 -6.70 13.12 10.45
CA ARG A 43 -7.57 11.99 10.13
C ARG A 43 -6.89 11.09 9.10
N ALA A 44 -6.71 9.82 9.46
CA ALA A 44 -5.95 8.85 8.70
C ALA A 44 -6.73 7.55 8.49
N VAL A 45 -6.25 6.76 7.53
CA VAL A 45 -6.59 5.34 7.38
C VAL A 45 -5.34 4.52 7.15
N MET A 46 -5.34 3.32 7.71
CA MET A 46 -4.26 2.37 7.51
C MET A 46 -4.63 1.41 6.40
N ILE A 47 -3.72 1.24 5.44
CA ILE A 47 -3.76 0.15 4.46
C ILE A 47 -2.80 -0.94 4.94
N SER A 48 -3.26 -2.17 4.93
CA SER A 48 -2.52 -3.34 5.41
C SER A 48 -2.80 -4.54 4.52
N TRP A 49 -1.88 -5.50 4.52
CA TRP A 49 -2.07 -6.77 3.83
C TRP A 49 -2.23 -7.88 4.85
N VAL A 50 -3.39 -8.52 4.87
CA VAL A 50 -3.74 -9.57 5.84
C VAL A 50 -4.37 -10.73 5.07
N GLY A 51 -3.78 -11.91 5.17
CA GLY A 51 -4.28 -13.09 4.50
C GLY A 51 -3.28 -14.25 4.47
N PRO A 52 -3.68 -15.39 3.91
CA PRO A 52 -2.93 -16.64 3.97
C PRO A 52 -1.62 -16.64 3.15
N HIS A 53 -1.45 -15.69 2.22
CA HIS A 53 -0.26 -15.55 1.38
C HIS A 53 0.76 -14.55 1.93
N GLU A 54 0.54 -14.02 3.13
CA GLU A 54 1.47 -13.16 3.87
C GLU A 54 1.99 -11.96 3.05
N ARG A 55 1.16 -11.35 2.19
CA ARG A 55 1.63 -10.36 1.21
C ARG A 55 2.28 -9.14 1.83
N ASN A 56 1.99 -8.82 3.10
CA ASN A 56 2.65 -7.76 3.86
C ASN A 56 4.19 -7.80 3.75
N ARG A 57 4.78 -9.01 3.82
CA ARG A 57 6.24 -9.20 3.69
C ARG A 57 6.76 -8.79 2.31
N LEU A 58 6.01 -9.14 1.25
CA LEU A 58 6.37 -8.81 -0.12
C LEU A 58 6.14 -7.33 -0.45
N ILE A 59 5.12 -6.69 0.14
CA ILE A 59 4.88 -5.25 -0.02
C ILE A 59 6.04 -4.45 0.56
N HIS A 60 6.57 -4.85 1.71
CA HIS A 60 7.75 -4.20 2.29
C HIS A 60 8.96 -4.25 1.33
N LEU A 61 9.22 -5.41 0.71
CA LEU A 61 10.26 -5.55 -0.30
C LEU A 61 9.97 -4.70 -1.55
N ASN A 62 8.70 -4.59 -1.94
CA ASN A 62 8.30 -3.70 -3.02
C ASN A 62 8.57 -2.26 -2.66
N GLU A 63 8.31 -1.81 -1.43
CA GLU A 63 8.48 -0.40 -1.02
C GLU A 63 9.94 0.01 -0.79
N HIS A 64 10.78 -0.92 -0.36
CA HIS A 64 12.16 -0.63 0.07
C HIS A 64 13.23 -1.21 -0.87
N GLY A 65 12.86 -2.10 -1.78
CA GLY A 65 13.82 -2.93 -2.50
C GLY A 65 14.47 -3.94 -1.57
N TYR A 66 15.37 -4.74 -2.11
CA TYR A 66 16.14 -5.72 -1.33
C TYR A 66 17.43 -6.11 -2.03
N ASP A 67 18.39 -6.63 -1.28
CA ASP A 67 19.62 -7.18 -1.85
C ASP A 67 19.46 -8.68 -2.12
N ARG A 68 19.89 -9.12 -3.29
CA ARG A 68 19.94 -10.53 -3.67
C ARG A 68 21.30 -10.82 -4.27
N ASN A 69 22.07 -11.70 -3.63
CA ASN A 69 23.41 -12.11 -4.07
C ASN A 69 24.34 -10.90 -4.32
N GLY A 70 24.37 -9.95 -3.37
CA GLY A 70 25.20 -8.75 -3.45
C GLY A 70 24.73 -7.71 -4.48
N LYS A 71 23.57 -7.91 -5.12
CA LYS A 71 22.98 -6.96 -6.06
C LYS A 71 21.68 -6.38 -5.51
N LYS A 72 21.56 -5.05 -5.57
CA LYS A 72 20.32 -4.35 -5.21
C LYS A 72 19.24 -4.60 -6.26
N VAL A 73 18.13 -5.16 -5.82
CA VAL A 73 16.92 -5.39 -6.62
C VAL A 73 15.88 -4.35 -6.25
N VAL A 74 15.34 -3.69 -7.28
CA VAL A 74 14.25 -2.73 -7.16
C VAL A 74 13.03 -3.33 -7.86
N PRO A 75 12.03 -3.83 -7.11
CA PRO A 75 10.84 -4.43 -7.70
C PRO A 75 10.02 -3.41 -8.49
N ARG A 76 9.22 -3.89 -9.46
CA ARG A 76 8.36 -3.02 -10.29
C ARG A 76 7.39 -2.17 -9.45
N GLY A 77 6.96 -2.68 -8.28
CA GLY A 77 6.10 -1.97 -7.33
C GLY A 77 6.79 -0.81 -6.57
N PHE A 78 8.13 -0.74 -6.57
CA PHE A 78 8.91 0.23 -5.78
C PHE A 78 8.65 1.68 -6.13
N TRP A 79 8.60 2.00 -7.42
CA TRP A 79 8.39 3.38 -7.84
C TRP A 79 6.93 3.85 -7.68
N ARG A 80 5.97 2.92 -7.69
CA ARG A 80 4.53 3.23 -7.62
C ARG A 80 4.03 3.39 -6.19
N ASN A 81 4.46 2.54 -5.24
CA ASN A 81 4.03 2.64 -3.84
C ASN A 81 4.56 3.93 -3.17
N ARG A 82 5.80 4.33 -3.51
CA ARG A 82 6.45 5.50 -2.92
C ARG A 82 5.78 6.85 -3.27
N LYS A 83 5.09 6.95 -4.41
CA LYS A 83 4.35 8.16 -4.82
C LYS A 83 2.97 8.27 -4.18
N ASN A 84 2.33 7.14 -3.84
CA ASN A 84 0.94 7.12 -3.38
C ASN A 84 0.78 7.07 -1.85
N ILE A 85 1.70 6.41 -1.14
CA ILE A 85 1.73 6.42 0.33
C ILE A 85 1.97 7.84 0.87
N ARG A 86 2.69 8.68 0.12
CA ARG A 86 2.95 10.08 0.48
C ARG A 86 1.81 11.05 0.14
N ARG A 87 0.84 10.64 -0.70
CA ARG A 87 -0.24 11.50 -1.21
C ARG A 87 -1.49 11.54 -0.33
N TYR A 88 -1.62 10.65 0.65
CA TYR A 88 -2.69 10.69 1.65
C TYR A 88 -2.19 11.06 3.06
N LYS A 89 -1.29 12.04 3.11
CA LYS A 89 -1.21 13.00 4.23
C LYS A 89 -1.94 14.28 3.82
N GLY A 90 -3.23 14.15 3.53
CA GLY A 90 -4.08 15.30 3.34
C GLY A 90 -4.58 15.74 4.71
N THR A 91 -4.26 16.96 5.10
CA THR A 91 -4.98 17.66 6.18
C THR A 91 -6.47 17.56 5.86
N ILE A 92 -7.23 16.92 6.74
CA ILE A 92 -8.70 17.04 6.78
C ILE A 92 -9.03 18.05 7.87
#